data_AF-A0A8K0Q776-F1
#
_entry.id   AF-A0A8K0Q776-F1
#
_cell.length_a   1.000
_cell.length_b   1.000
_cell.length_c   1.000
_cell.angle_alpha   90.00
_cell.angle_beta   90.00
_cell.angle_gamma   90.00
#
_symmetry.space_group_name_H-M   'P 1'
#
loop_
_entity.id
_entity.type
_entity.pdbx_description
1 polymer ?
#
loop_
_entity_poly.entity_id
_entity_poly.type
_entity_poly.pdbx_seq_one_letter_code
_entity_poly.pdbx_strand_id
1 'polypeptide(L)'
;MNRTSRIEQPYEGDGYNQNPSPLPNGVTTNEDLNGAANARELEIARQSASIGNAPPNAPPNAPDKTSSDPDVRHAGTTPTLANEVAVGQHSGEDAALNSTAPLPLRSPSHASRHGSSNDGGDGSNPIRRLKNAIFKFGSFIGPGFMISVAYIDPGNYSTDVAAGATYRFKLLFVVLLANLFAIFLQSLCIKLGTVTGLNLAESCRAYLPRWLNLVLYFFAEIAIIATDIAEVIGFAIGLNLLAPAIPLVAGCALSILDVMIILFFYQPHGSMRGLRVFEFFIVCLVLAVVVCFCFQLSLIKGTHVGDVFRGYLPSSAIVEQKGLYQACGILGATVMPHSLYLGSGIVQPRLRAYDEKHGLLPPQLQESSISDGIDKGFYTPSLRAIRYSIKVATAELAIALFTFALFVNSAILIVSGASLYNDPDAPDADIFSIHRLLSKSISPAAGTVFALALLLSGVSAGVVCTIAGQMVSEGALDWRMRPWLRRLVTRSISITPSIIIAGAVGRTGLSQALNASQVVLSVVLPFVTAPLIYFTCRKKYMTVQAGGAGFNTTLVGENTAVRRNSGSTEPGRASDGSVKMANSWYTAVFAVLVWVIIAGMNIANLVLLGKGQ
;
A
#
# COMPACT_ATOMS: atom_id res chain seq x y z
N MET A 1 -64.62 -3.49 10.30
CA MET A 1 -64.79 -3.81 11.73
C MET A 1 -63.63 -4.73 12.13
N ASN A 2 -62.78 -4.48 13.13
CA ASN A 2 -62.91 -3.94 14.50
C ASN A 2 -63.27 -5.02 15.55
N ARG A 3 -62.38 -5.22 16.55
CA ARG A 3 -62.49 -6.01 17.82
C ARG A 3 -62.46 -7.55 17.70
N THR A 4 -62.07 -8.38 18.70
CA THR A 4 -61.05 -8.44 19.79
C THR A 4 -61.55 -9.38 20.90
N SER A 5 -60.69 -10.31 21.38
CA SER A 5 -60.58 -10.86 22.75
C SER A 5 -61.75 -11.57 23.49
N ARG A 6 -61.55 -12.86 23.81
CA ARG A 6 -61.71 -13.60 25.11
C ARG A 6 -61.37 -15.08 24.82
N ILE A 7 -60.53 -15.83 25.56
CA ILE A 7 -60.42 -16.14 27.01
C ILE A 7 -61.64 -16.88 27.56
N GLU A 8 -61.52 -18.21 27.70
CA GLU A 8 -61.78 -18.99 28.94
C GLU A 8 -61.20 -20.43 28.81
N GLN A 9 -60.71 -20.99 29.93
CA GLN A 9 -60.18 -22.36 30.11
C GLN A 9 -61.23 -23.18 30.95
N PRO A 10 -61.00 -24.39 31.54
CA PRO A 10 -59.83 -25.28 31.60
C PRO A 10 -60.14 -26.80 31.47
N TYR A 11 -59.22 -27.64 31.99
CA TYR A 11 -59.15 -29.12 32.09
C TYR A 11 -58.60 -29.84 30.84
N GLU A 12 -57.66 -30.78 30.91
CA GLU A 12 -56.61 -31.25 31.83
C GLU A 12 -56.08 -32.53 31.15
N GLY A 13 -54.78 -32.82 31.16
CA GLY A 13 -54.24 -34.02 30.51
C GLY A 13 -52.81 -33.87 30.00
N ASP A 14 -51.90 -34.47 30.75
CA ASP A 14 -50.45 -34.67 30.56
C ASP A 14 -49.90 -34.68 29.11
N GLY A 15 -48.70 -34.17 28.83
CA GLY A 15 -47.68 -33.66 29.76
C GLY A 15 -46.28 -33.59 29.13
N TYR A 16 -46.02 -32.58 28.29
CA TYR A 16 -44.67 -32.22 27.83
C TYR A 16 -44.58 -30.70 27.64
N ASN A 17 -44.23 -29.97 28.70
CA ASN A 17 -44.04 -28.52 28.63
C ASN A 17 -42.55 -28.16 28.69
N GLN A 18 -42.08 -27.41 27.69
CA GLN A 18 -40.74 -26.84 27.66
C GLN A 18 -40.76 -25.43 28.28
N ASN A 19 -40.14 -25.26 29.44
CA ASN A 19 -39.45 -24.01 29.77
C ASN A 19 -38.42 -24.21 30.89
N PRO A 20 -37.26 -23.53 30.86
CA PRO A 20 -36.26 -23.63 31.92
C PRO A 20 -36.68 -22.83 33.17
N SER A 21 -36.13 -23.23 34.32
CA SER A 21 -36.36 -22.60 35.62
C SER A 21 -35.95 -21.12 35.64
N PRO A 22 -36.64 -20.27 36.44
CA PRO A 22 -36.32 -18.85 36.53
C PRO A 22 -34.95 -18.63 37.22
N LEU A 23 -34.09 -17.86 36.56
CA LEU A 23 -32.87 -17.32 37.16
C LEU A 23 -33.21 -16.38 38.32
N PRO A 24 -32.59 -16.53 39.51
CA PRO A 24 -32.60 -15.47 40.51
C PRO A 24 -31.82 -14.26 39.99
N ASN A 25 -32.44 -13.09 39.99
CA ASN A 25 -31.74 -11.84 39.69
C ASN A 25 -30.82 -11.46 40.85
N GLY A 26 -29.50 -11.57 40.67
CA GLY A 26 -28.53 -10.88 41.53
C GLY A 26 -27.22 -11.62 41.76
N VAL A 27 -26.13 -10.83 41.78
CA VAL A 27 -24.79 -11.19 42.29
C VAL A 27 -23.96 -12.16 41.43
N THR A 28 -23.50 -11.69 40.27
CA THR A 28 -22.22 -12.16 39.70
C THR A 28 -21.07 -11.35 40.31
N THR A 29 -20.54 -11.80 41.44
CA THR A 29 -19.28 -11.28 42.03
C THR A 29 -18.05 -11.87 41.32
N ASN A 30 -16.92 -11.16 41.36
CA ASN A 30 -15.69 -11.48 40.62
C ASN A 30 -14.97 -12.79 41.03
N GLU A 31 -15.51 -13.58 41.96
CA GLU A 31 -14.84 -14.77 42.50
C GLU A 31 -14.95 -16.00 41.58
N ASP A 32 -16.06 -16.14 40.85
CA ASP A 32 -16.31 -17.31 39.99
C ASP A 32 -15.36 -17.36 38.76
N LEU A 33 -14.92 -16.18 38.28
CA LEU A 33 -13.91 -16.07 37.22
C LEU A 33 -12.51 -16.48 37.68
N ASN A 34 -12.17 -16.26 38.96
CA ASN A 34 -10.89 -16.69 39.53
C ASN A 34 -10.86 -18.22 39.72
N GLY A 35 -11.98 -18.85 40.05
CA GLY A 35 -12.09 -20.32 40.12
C GLY A 35 -11.77 -20.99 38.77
N ALA A 36 -12.38 -20.50 37.69
CA ALA A 36 -12.15 -21.01 36.34
C ALA A 36 -10.73 -20.74 35.81
N ALA A 37 -10.10 -19.62 36.21
CA ALA A 37 -8.71 -19.32 35.87
C ALA A 37 -7.72 -20.24 36.59
N ASN A 38 -7.87 -20.40 37.91
CA ASN A 38 -6.99 -21.25 38.73
C ASN A 38 -7.09 -22.73 38.34
N ALA A 39 -8.27 -23.22 37.97
CA ALA A 39 -8.43 -24.60 37.48
C ALA A 39 -7.60 -24.86 36.21
N ARG A 40 -7.55 -23.90 35.28
CA ARG A 40 -6.73 -24.01 34.05
C ARG A 40 -5.23 -23.91 34.32
N GLU A 41 -4.78 -23.05 35.23
CA GLU A 41 -3.35 -23.03 35.61
C GLU A 41 -2.92 -24.34 36.28
N LEU A 42 -3.76 -24.95 37.12
CA LEU A 42 -3.46 -26.23 37.75
C LEU A 42 -3.34 -27.38 36.73
N GLU A 43 -4.14 -27.34 35.67
CA GLU A 43 -4.12 -28.32 34.58
C GLU A 43 -2.87 -28.16 33.68
N ILE A 44 -2.46 -26.92 33.41
CA ILE A 44 -1.20 -26.59 32.73
C ILE A 44 0.03 -26.96 33.60
N ALA A 45 -0.06 -26.80 34.92
CA ALA A 45 0.98 -27.23 35.86
C ALA A 45 1.13 -28.76 35.89
N ARG A 46 0.02 -29.52 35.82
CA ARG A 46 0.07 -30.99 35.70
C ARG A 46 0.67 -31.46 34.38
N GLN A 47 0.36 -30.81 33.26
CA GLN A 47 0.95 -31.19 31.96
C GLN A 47 2.45 -30.85 31.87
N SER A 48 2.90 -29.75 32.48
CA SER A 48 4.33 -29.38 32.49
C SER A 48 5.17 -30.24 33.45
N ALA A 49 4.58 -30.82 34.51
CA ALA A 49 5.25 -31.80 35.37
C ALA A 49 5.39 -33.22 34.75
N SER A 50 4.73 -33.49 33.61
CA SER A 50 4.72 -34.82 32.97
C SER A 50 5.88 -35.07 31.99
N ILE A 51 6.72 -34.08 31.70
CA ILE A 51 7.83 -34.17 30.74
C ILE A 51 9.14 -33.78 31.41
N GLY A 52 9.61 -34.64 32.32
CA GLY A 52 10.89 -34.44 32.99
C GLY A 52 11.10 -35.32 34.22
N ASN A 53 11.53 -36.57 34.00
CA ASN A 53 12.57 -37.27 34.77
C ASN A 53 12.57 -38.78 34.47
N ALA A 54 13.69 -39.27 33.92
CA ALA A 54 14.03 -40.70 33.90
C ALA A 54 15.53 -40.82 34.25
N PRO A 55 15.91 -41.55 35.32
CA PRO A 55 17.31 -41.69 35.73
C PRO A 55 18.02 -42.83 34.96
N PRO A 56 19.37 -42.80 34.85
CA PRO A 56 20.12 -43.82 34.12
C PRO A 56 20.62 -44.96 35.02
N ASN A 57 20.59 -46.21 34.54
CA ASN A 57 21.73 -47.18 34.47
C ASN A 57 21.31 -48.68 34.43
N ALA A 58 22.17 -49.47 33.77
CA ALA A 58 22.36 -50.94 33.91
C ALA A 58 21.39 -51.89 33.12
N PRO A 59 21.73 -53.18 32.90
CA PRO A 59 22.11 -53.66 31.56
C PRO A 59 21.23 -54.81 31.01
N PRO A 60 21.41 -55.24 29.73
CA PRO A 60 20.49 -56.19 29.09
C PRO A 60 20.81 -57.66 29.40
N ASN A 61 19.77 -58.50 29.52
CA ASN A 61 19.90 -59.95 29.51
C ASN A 61 18.63 -60.66 28.99
N ALA A 62 18.86 -61.66 28.11
CA ALA A 62 18.01 -62.79 27.74
C ALA A 62 16.51 -62.59 27.36
N PRO A 63 16.11 -62.92 26.11
CA PRO A 63 14.79 -63.46 25.83
C PRO A 63 14.79 -65.00 26.02
N ASP A 64 13.84 -65.53 26.78
CA ASP A 64 13.57 -66.98 26.83
C ASP A 64 12.42 -67.35 25.86
N LYS A 65 12.30 -68.66 25.62
CA LYS A 65 11.73 -69.29 24.43
C LYS A 65 10.20 -69.42 24.42
N THR A 66 9.74 -69.95 23.27
CA THR A 66 8.52 -70.73 22.96
C THR A 66 7.47 -70.01 22.10
N SER A 67 6.86 -70.63 21.08
CA SER A 67 7.19 -71.87 20.33
C SER A 67 6.23 -72.07 19.15
N SER A 68 6.72 -72.32 17.92
CA SER A 68 6.07 -73.19 16.92
C SER A 68 6.90 -73.28 15.62
N ASP A 69 7.55 -74.44 15.44
CA ASP A 69 8.18 -74.96 14.21
C ASP A 69 7.10 -75.65 13.31
N PRO A 70 7.41 -76.31 12.16
CA PRO A 70 8.53 -76.16 11.22
C PRO A 70 8.09 -76.16 9.72
N ASP A 71 9.07 -76.09 8.80
CA ASP A 71 9.20 -76.80 7.50
C ASP A 71 9.67 -75.90 6.32
N VAL A 72 10.57 -76.32 5.41
CA VAL A 72 11.65 -77.33 5.46
C VAL A 72 12.63 -77.10 4.26
N ARG A 73 13.95 -77.13 4.49
CA ARG A 73 15.05 -77.38 3.49
C ARG A 73 15.21 -76.38 2.31
N HIS A 74 16.35 -76.22 1.61
CA HIS A 74 17.69 -76.86 1.64
C HIS A 74 18.81 -75.85 1.25
N ALA A 75 20.07 -76.32 1.34
CA ALA A 75 21.34 -75.69 0.90
C ALA A 75 21.35 -75.14 -0.56
N GLY A 76 22.31 -74.32 -1.00
CA GLY A 76 23.53 -73.78 -0.39
C GLY A 76 24.56 -73.35 -1.47
N THR A 77 25.80 -73.03 -1.05
CA THR A 77 27.02 -72.87 -1.89
C THR A 77 27.09 -71.80 -2.99
N THR A 78 28.06 -70.89 -2.81
CA THR A 78 28.87 -70.17 -3.82
C THR A 78 29.71 -71.14 -4.70
N PRO A 79 30.52 -70.73 -5.72
CA PRO A 79 30.85 -69.38 -6.25
C PRO A 79 30.87 -69.28 -7.83
N THR A 80 31.57 -68.26 -8.35
CA THR A 80 32.47 -68.24 -9.55
C THR A 80 31.96 -67.95 -10.97
N LEU A 81 32.71 -67.02 -11.63
CA LEU A 81 33.08 -66.92 -13.07
C LEU A 81 31.94 -66.63 -14.09
N ALA A 82 32.17 -66.07 -15.28
CA ALA A 82 33.21 -65.16 -15.82
C ALA A 82 32.79 -64.71 -17.25
N ASN A 83 33.58 -63.82 -17.86
CA ASN A 83 33.60 -63.48 -19.30
C ASN A 83 32.35 -62.75 -19.87
N GLU A 84 32.43 -61.95 -20.93
CA GLU A 84 33.53 -61.28 -21.64
C GLU A 84 32.91 -60.15 -22.50
N VAL A 85 33.68 -59.10 -22.79
CA VAL A 85 33.97 -58.56 -24.16
C VAL A 85 34.96 -57.41 -23.96
N ALA A 86 36.05 -57.43 -24.72
CA ALA A 86 37.17 -56.49 -24.63
C ALA A 86 37.31 -55.62 -25.90
N VAL A 87 38.47 -54.96 -26.04
CA VAL A 87 38.91 -53.98 -27.07
C VAL A 87 38.51 -52.54 -26.71
N GLY A 88 39.39 -51.56 -26.57
CA GLY A 88 40.85 -51.41 -26.77
C GLY A 88 41.10 -49.92 -27.13
N GLN A 89 42.05 -49.16 -26.58
CA GLN A 89 43.51 -49.30 -26.67
C GLN A 89 44.26 -48.52 -25.54
N HIS A 90 45.58 -48.77 -25.46
CA HIS A 90 46.65 -48.17 -24.64
C HIS A 90 46.68 -46.61 -24.61
N SER A 91 47.36 -45.92 -23.67
CA SER A 91 48.70 -46.21 -23.07
C SER A 91 48.89 -45.68 -21.63
N GLY A 92 49.88 -46.24 -20.90
CA GLY A 92 50.46 -45.66 -19.67
C GLY A 92 51.46 -44.52 -19.99
N GLU A 93 52.30 -43.98 -19.09
CA GLU A 93 52.96 -44.44 -17.84
C GLU A 93 53.38 -43.19 -17.00
N ASP A 94 53.72 -43.18 -15.70
CA ASP A 94 53.54 -44.06 -14.52
C ASP A 94 53.95 -43.27 -13.22
N ALA A 95 54.06 -43.92 -12.05
CA ALA A 95 54.57 -43.50 -10.73
C ALA A 95 53.62 -42.68 -9.83
N ALA A 96 53.12 -43.16 -8.66
CA ALA A 96 53.77 -43.72 -7.45
C ALA A 96 54.48 -42.65 -6.59
N LEU A 97 54.43 -42.60 -5.23
CA LEU A 97 53.75 -43.42 -4.20
C LEU A 97 53.69 -42.63 -2.86
N ASN A 98 52.76 -42.99 -1.96
CA ASN A 98 52.79 -42.87 -0.48
C ASN A 98 52.84 -41.50 0.28
N SER A 99 51.70 -41.20 0.94
CA SER A 99 51.51 -41.21 2.42
C SER A 99 52.32 -40.26 3.35
N THR A 100 51.64 -39.32 4.03
CA THR A 100 51.31 -39.37 5.49
C THR A 100 50.81 -38.03 6.09
N ALA A 101 49.73 -38.12 6.89
CA ALA A 101 49.33 -37.28 8.04
C ALA A 101 49.03 -35.74 7.90
N PRO A 102 48.27 -35.12 8.85
CA PRO A 102 47.64 -33.80 8.65
C PRO A 102 48.04 -32.66 9.64
N LEU A 103 47.52 -31.45 9.39
CA LEU A 103 47.51 -30.21 10.23
C LEU A 103 48.83 -29.39 10.23
N PRO A 104 48.84 -28.08 10.60
CA PRO A 104 47.74 -27.20 11.04
C PRO A 104 47.60 -25.85 10.27
N LEU A 105 46.64 -25.02 10.71
CA LEU A 105 46.36 -23.65 10.24
C LEU A 105 47.59 -22.71 10.25
N ARG A 106 47.72 -21.86 9.21
CA ARG A 106 48.62 -20.69 9.24
C ARG A 106 48.06 -19.49 8.48
N SER A 107 47.86 -18.39 9.20
CA SER A 107 47.56 -17.05 8.65
C SER A 107 48.80 -16.38 8.04
N PRO A 108 48.68 -15.64 6.92
CA PRO A 108 49.72 -14.73 6.46
C PRO A 108 49.34 -13.25 6.65
N SER A 109 50.02 -12.59 7.58
CA SER A 109 50.09 -11.13 7.66
C SER A 109 51.24 -10.59 6.79
N HIS A 110 50.97 -9.55 6.01
CA HIS A 110 51.92 -8.61 5.39
C HIS A 110 53.11 -9.13 4.55
N ALA A 111 53.07 -8.79 3.26
CA ALA A 111 54.25 -8.34 2.52
C ALA A 111 53.89 -7.04 1.77
N SER A 112 54.42 -5.92 2.25
CA SER A 112 54.19 -4.58 1.70
C SER A 112 55.12 -4.26 0.52
N ARG A 113 54.61 -3.56 -0.49
CA ARG A 113 55.44 -2.68 -1.33
C ARG A 113 54.87 -1.26 -1.33
N HIS A 114 55.65 -0.33 -0.82
CA HIS A 114 55.38 1.10 -0.87
C HIS A 114 55.42 1.61 -2.31
N GLY A 115 54.36 2.32 -2.71
CA GLY A 115 54.42 3.36 -3.73
C GLY A 115 53.96 4.67 -3.08
N SER A 116 54.89 5.43 -2.53
CA SER A 116 54.58 6.70 -1.85
C SER A 116 54.27 7.80 -2.86
N SER A 117 53.05 8.34 -2.83
CA SER A 117 52.73 9.63 -3.44
C SER A 117 51.62 10.33 -2.66
N ASN A 118 52.00 11.38 -1.92
CA ASN A 118 51.20 12.40 -1.24
C ASN A 118 49.79 12.01 -0.74
N ASP A 119 49.72 11.73 0.55
CA ASP A 119 48.54 12.10 1.34
C ASP A 119 48.40 13.64 1.32
N GLY A 120 47.33 14.12 0.68
CA GLY A 120 47.22 15.49 0.21
C GLY A 120 45.77 15.93 0.07
N GLY A 121 45.01 15.82 1.15
CA GLY A 121 43.68 16.41 1.32
C GLY A 121 42.64 16.06 0.26
N ASP A 122 41.81 15.04 0.54
CA ASP A 122 40.54 14.84 -0.19
C ASP A 122 39.52 15.94 0.17
N GLY A 123 39.78 17.13 -0.34
CA GLY A 123 38.80 18.17 -0.58
C GLY A 123 37.79 17.68 -1.61
N SER A 124 36.99 16.69 -1.22
CA SER A 124 35.96 16.06 -2.06
C SER A 124 34.89 17.09 -2.39
N ASN A 125 35.13 17.82 -3.49
CA ASN A 125 34.38 18.98 -3.95
C ASN A 125 32.88 18.81 -3.64
N PRO A 126 32.22 19.80 -2.99
CA PRO A 126 30.81 19.69 -2.64
C PRO A 126 29.96 19.42 -3.89
N ILE A 127 30.38 19.94 -5.04
CA ILE A 127 29.81 19.67 -6.37
C ILE A 127 29.89 18.18 -6.77
N ARG A 128 30.98 17.46 -6.46
CA ARG A 128 31.13 16.02 -6.76
C ARG A 128 30.33 15.16 -5.79
N ARG A 129 30.24 15.56 -4.51
CA ARG A 129 29.32 14.95 -3.53
C ARG A 129 27.86 15.16 -3.95
N LEU A 130 27.51 16.38 -4.36
CA LEU A 130 26.17 16.74 -4.86
C LEU A 130 25.84 15.99 -6.16
N LYS A 131 26.76 15.93 -7.13
CA LYS A 131 26.58 15.14 -8.37
C LYS A 131 26.35 13.66 -8.06
N ASN A 132 27.15 13.07 -7.17
CA ASN A 132 26.95 11.68 -6.74
C ASN A 132 25.66 11.47 -5.94
N ALA A 133 25.20 12.48 -5.17
CA ALA A 133 23.91 12.45 -4.49
C ALA A 133 22.75 12.53 -5.49
N ILE A 134 22.81 13.43 -6.47
CA ILE A 134 21.82 13.60 -7.54
C ILE A 134 21.74 12.35 -8.43
N PHE A 135 22.87 11.75 -8.83
CA PHE A 135 22.87 10.49 -9.59
C PHE A 135 22.35 9.29 -8.76
N LYS A 136 22.63 9.24 -7.45
CA LYS A 136 22.05 8.21 -6.57
C LYS A 136 20.55 8.42 -6.34
N PHE A 137 20.11 9.66 -6.21
CA PHE A 137 18.71 10.05 -6.10
C PHE A 137 17.96 9.72 -7.40
N GLY A 138 18.51 10.08 -8.57
CA GLY A 138 17.97 9.75 -9.88
C GLY A 138 17.87 8.26 -10.21
N SER A 139 18.71 7.41 -9.58
CA SER A 139 18.59 5.94 -9.67
C SER A 139 17.48 5.37 -8.76
N PHE A 140 16.96 6.18 -7.84
CA PHE A 140 15.90 5.83 -6.89
C PHE A 140 14.54 6.44 -7.27
N ILE A 141 14.53 7.60 -7.95
CA ILE A 141 13.34 8.27 -8.53
C ILE A 141 12.38 7.25 -9.14
N GLY A 142 11.12 7.29 -8.72
CA GLY A 142 10.07 6.38 -9.14
C GLY A 142 8.86 6.35 -8.18
N PRO A 143 9.01 5.90 -6.92
CA PRO A 143 7.88 5.62 -6.04
C PRO A 143 7.25 6.92 -5.53
N GLY A 144 8.05 7.96 -5.27
CA GLY A 144 7.52 9.28 -4.89
C GLY A 144 6.67 9.88 -6.02
N PHE A 145 7.13 9.72 -7.27
CA PHE A 145 6.42 10.19 -8.46
C PHE A 145 5.15 9.37 -8.75
N MET A 146 5.21 8.04 -8.66
CA MET A 146 4.02 7.19 -8.80
C MET A 146 2.96 7.47 -7.72
N ILE A 147 3.38 7.79 -6.49
CA ILE A 147 2.45 8.25 -5.45
C ILE A 147 1.89 9.63 -5.83
N SER A 148 2.71 10.59 -6.27
CA SER A 148 2.22 11.95 -6.60
C SER A 148 1.20 11.99 -7.74
N VAL A 149 1.17 11.00 -8.63
CA VAL A 149 0.19 10.90 -9.73
C VAL A 149 -1.24 10.77 -9.22
N ALA A 150 -1.45 10.07 -8.09
CA ALA A 150 -2.77 10.02 -7.45
C ALA A 150 -3.26 11.42 -7.07
N TYR A 151 -2.35 12.33 -6.74
CA TYR A 151 -2.65 13.69 -6.31
C TYR A 151 -2.78 14.67 -7.48
N ILE A 152 -2.82 14.20 -8.73
CA ILE A 152 -3.00 15.00 -9.95
C ILE A 152 -4.11 14.37 -10.81
N ASP A 153 -5.16 13.87 -10.17
CA ASP A 153 -6.29 13.21 -10.83
C ASP A 153 -7.42 14.22 -11.22
N PRO A 154 -8.39 13.80 -12.05
CA PRO A 154 -9.53 14.65 -12.40
C PRO A 154 -10.44 15.04 -11.20
N GLY A 155 -10.40 14.28 -10.10
CA GLY A 155 -11.09 14.62 -8.85
C GLY A 155 -10.57 15.92 -8.24
N ASN A 156 -9.25 16.05 -8.09
CA ASN A 156 -8.60 17.28 -7.61
C ASN A 156 -8.91 18.47 -8.51
N TYR A 157 -8.94 18.27 -9.84
CA TYR A 157 -9.35 19.33 -10.76
C TYR A 157 -10.72 19.88 -10.38
N SER A 158 -11.73 19.04 -10.20
CA SER A 158 -13.09 19.50 -9.89
C SER A 158 -13.17 20.34 -8.60
N THR A 159 -12.46 19.93 -7.55
CA THR A 159 -12.45 20.66 -6.27
C THR A 159 -11.67 21.97 -6.33
N ASP A 160 -10.49 21.97 -6.97
CA ASP A 160 -9.64 23.17 -7.07
C ASP A 160 -10.26 24.22 -8.03
N VAL A 161 -10.96 23.74 -9.06
CA VAL A 161 -11.77 24.56 -9.98
C VAL A 161 -12.87 25.30 -9.24
N ALA A 162 -13.72 24.59 -8.51
CA ALA A 162 -14.83 25.19 -7.75
C ALA A 162 -14.32 26.16 -6.66
N ALA A 163 -13.23 25.79 -5.97
CA ALA A 163 -12.57 26.61 -4.96
C ALA A 163 -12.00 27.92 -5.53
N GLY A 164 -11.32 27.85 -6.69
CA GLY A 164 -10.79 29.03 -7.38
C GLY A 164 -11.89 29.95 -7.88
N ALA A 165 -12.95 29.40 -8.46
CA ALA A 165 -14.08 30.17 -8.97
C ALA A 165 -14.82 30.91 -7.83
N THR A 166 -15.05 30.25 -6.69
CA THR A 166 -15.83 30.83 -5.58
C THR A 166 -14.99 31.77 -4.70
N TYR A 167 -13.73 31.44 -4.41
CA TYR A 167 -12.91 32.12 -3.39
C TYR A 167 -11.63 32.77 -3.92
N ARG A 168 -11.45 32.82 -5.24
CA ARG A 168 -10.30 33.36 -5.96
C ARG A 168 -8.99 32.67 -5.61
N PHE A 169 -8.34 33.14 -4.55
CA PHE A 169 -7.06 32.65 -4.07
C PHE A 169 -7.08 32.28 -2.56
N LYS A 170 -8.19 32.52 -1.84
CA LYS A 170 -8.23 32.34 -0.37
C LYS A 170 -8.10 30.88 0.09
N LEU A 171 -8.38 29.92 -0.80
CA LEU A 171 -8.31 28.49 -0.51
C LEU A 171 -6.96 27.84 -0.87
N LEU A 172 -5.96 28.58 -1.40
CA LEU A 172 -4.61 28.04 -1.62
C LEU A 172 -3.95 27.58 -0.30
N PHE A 173 -4.24 28.23 0.82
CA PHE A 173 -3.82 27.75 2.15
C PHE A 173 -4.36 26.33 2.46
N VAL A 174 -5.59 26.01 2.05
CA VAL A 174 -6.18 24.68 2.26
C VAL A 174 -5.52 23.64 1.36
N VAL A 175 -5.27 23.96 0.09
CA VAL A 175 -4.51 23.09 -0.83
C VAL A 175 -3.11 22.78 -0.26
N LEU A 176 -2.41 23.81 0.24
CA LEU A 176 -1.13 23.64 0.92
C LEU A 176 -1.22 22.74 2.16
N LEU A 177 -2.21 22.98 3.03
CA LEU A 177 -2.41 22.21 4.26
C LEU A 177 -2.77 20.74 3.96
N ALA A 178 -3.66 20.50 2.99
CA ALA A 178 -4.03 19.16 2.55
C ALA A 178 -2.83 18.40 1.97
N ASN A 179 -1.98 19.06 1.18
CA ASN A 179 -0.77 18.43 0.66
C ASN A 179 0.30 18.17 1.75
N LEU A 180 0.40 19.03 2.78
CA LEU A 180 1.24 18.74 3.95
C LEU A 180 0.73 17.54 4.75
N PHE A 181 -0.59 17.39 4.91
CA PHE A 181 -1.19 16.19 5.51
C PHE A 181 -0.96 14.94 4.64
N ALA A 182 -1.06 15.06 3.31
CA ALA A 182 -0.73 13.99 2.37
C ALA A 182 0.72 13.52 2.52
N ILE A 183 1.69 14.42 2.46
CA ILE A 183 3.13 14.13 2.65
C ILE A 183 3.34 13.42 3.99
N PHE A 184 2.71 13.92 5.06
CA PHE A 184 2.83 13.34 6.39
C PHE A 184 2.26 11.91 6.44
N LEU A 185 1.01 11.69 6.02
CA LEU A 185 0.38 10.36 6.03
C LEU A 185 1.09 9.37 5.11
N GLN A 186 1.53 9.80 3.93
CA GLN A 186 2.31 8.98 3.02
C GLN A 186 3.70 8.63 3.58
N SER A 187 4.34 9.52 4.35
CA SER A 187 5.59 9.18 5.07
C SER A 187 5.36 8.08 6.11
N LEU A 188 4.19 8.05 6.76
CA LEU A 188 3.79 6.96 7.65
C LEU A 188 3.55 5.66 6.88
N CYS A 189 2.95 5.71 5.68
CA CYS A 189 2.76 4.54 4.81
C CYS A 189 4.09 3.94 4.38
N ILE A 190 5.02 4.76 3.87
CA ILE A 190 6.39 4.34 3.50
C ILE A 190 7.09 3.71 4.70
N LYS A 191 6.95 4.31 5.89
CA LYS A 191 7.54 3.77 7.12
C LYS A 191 6.93 2.41 7.51
N LEU A 192 5.61 2.25 7.42
CA LEU A 192 4.93 0.97 7.67
C LEU A 192 5.42 -0.12 6.72
N GLY A 193 5.36 0.14 5.41
CA GLY A 193 5.83 -0.79 4.37
C GLY A 193 7.29 -1.18 4.52
N THR A 194 8.13 -0.18 4.82
CA THR A 194 9.58 -0.38 4.95
C THR A 194 9.96 -1.11 6.24
N VAL A 195 9.34 -0.82 7.38
CA VAL A 195 9.70 -1.45 8.67
C VAL A 195 9.14 -2.86 8.81
N THR A 196 7.90 -3.09 8.38
CA THR A 196 7.21 -4.37 8.58
C THR A 196 7.46 -5.37 7.46
N GLY A 197 7.81 -4.90 6.25
CA GLY A 197 7.82 -5.72 5.04
C GLY A 197 6.42 -6.03 4.48
N LEU A 198 5.36 -5.50 5.12
CA LEU A 198 3.95 -5.70 4.74
C LEU A 198 3.34 -4.37 4.29
N ASN A 199 2.46 -4.41 3.29
CA ASN A 199 1.65 -3.27 2.91
C ASN A 199 0.53 -3.02 3.96
N LEU A 200 -0.20 -1.92 3.85
CA LEU A 200 -1.23 -1.54 4.82
C LEU A 200 -2.39 -2.55 4.88
N ALA A 201 -2.78 -3.14 3.74
CA ALA A 201 -3.84 -4.16 3.69
C ALA A 201 -3.38 -5.50 4.28
N GLU A 202 -2.16 -5.94 3.94
CA GLU A 202 -1.50 -7.10 4.56
C GLU A 202 -1.37 -6.94 6.08
N SER A 203 -1.01 -5.72 6.54
CA SER A 203 -0.93 -5.39 7.97
C SER A 203 -2.29 -5.45 8.65
N CYS A 204 -3.36 -5.00 7.98
CA CYS A 204 -4.73 -5.14 8.48
C CYS A 204 -5.11 -6.62 8.61
N ARG A 205 -4.88 -7.43 7.58
CA ARG A 205 -5.15 -8.88 7.58
C ARG A 205 -4.35 -9.63 8.66
N ALA A 206 -3.08 -9.27 8.87
CA ALA A 206 -2.19 -9.97 9.80
C ALA A 206 -2.43 -9.64 11.28
N TYR A 207 -2.97 -8.45 11.59
CA TYR A 207 -3.01 -7.94 12.96
C TYR A 207 -4.40 -7.52 13.48
N LEU A 208 -5.42 -7.45 12.63
CA LEU A 208 -6.80 -7.13 13.00
C LEU A 208 -7.71 -8.37 12.93
N PRO A 209 -8.82 -8.44 13.68
CA PRO A 209 -9.78 -9.52 13.55
C PRO A 209 -10.44 -9.53 12.16
N ARG A 210 -10.80 -10.73 11.67
CA ARG A 210 -11.33 -10.97 10.31
C ARG A 210 -12.49 -10.02 9.94
N TRP A 211 -13.39 -9.72 10.87
CA TRP A 211 -14.53 -8.81 10.64
C TRP A 211 -14.09 -7.37 10.33
N LEU A 212 -13.11 -6.84 11.07
CA LEU A 212 -12.63 -5.47 10.89
C LEU A 212 -11.81 -5.35 9.60
N ASN A 213 -11.03 -6.37 9.27
CA ASN A 213 -10.33 -6.44 7.98
C ASN A 213 -11.32 -6.44 6.80
N LEU A 214 -12.45 -7.14 6.90
CA LEU A 214 -13.49 -7.16 5.86
C LEU A 214 -14.19 -5.79 5.71
N VAL A 215 -14.47 -5.10 6.82
CA VAL A 215 -15.04 -3.73 6.81
C VAL A 215 -14.06 -2.74 6.17
N LEU A 216 -12.77 -2.80 6.53
CA LEU A 216 -11.73 -1.95 5.93
C LEU A 216 -11.53 -2.26 4.45
N TYR A 217 -11.61 -3.53 4.04
CA TYR A 217 -11.59 -3.94 2.64
C TYR A 217 -12.76 -3.33 1.85
N PHE A 218 -13.98 -3.41 2.38
CA PHE A 218 -15.18 -2.82 1.77
C PHE A 218 -15.04 -1.31 1.58
N PHE A 219 -14.58 -0.58 2.59
CA PHE A 219 -14.30 0.86 2.46
C PHE A 219 -13.19 1.16 1.43
N ALA A 220 -12.14 0.35 1.38
CA ALA A 220 -11.06 0.53 0.41
C ALA A 220 -11.54 0.31 -1.05
N GLU A 221 -12.36 -0.70 -1.32
CA GLU A 221 -12.94 -0.92 -2.65
C GLU A 221 -13.95 0.18 -3.03
N ILE A 222 -14.73 0.70 -2.09
CA ILE A 222 -15.58 1.88 -2.34
C ILE A 222 -14.73 3.08 -2.77
N ALA A 223 -13.60 3.34 -2.10
CA ALA A 223 -12.69 4.41 -2.50
C ALA A 223 -12.06 4.15 -3.88
N ILE A 224 -11.67 2.91 -4.19
CA ILE A 224 -11.16 2.54 -5.52
C ILE A 224 -12.21 2.80 -6.61
N ILE A 225 -13.45 2.37 -6.40
CA ILE A 225 -14.56 2.57 -7.35
C ILE A 225 -14.89 4.07 -7.48
N ALA A 226 -14.88 4.84 -6.39
CA ALA A 226 -15.13 6.29 -6.42
C ALA A 226 -14.05 7.04 -7.22
N THR A 227 -12.78 6.71 -7.04
CA THR A 227 -11.68 7.25 -7.87
C THR A 227 -11.82 6.81 -9.33
N ASP A 228 -12.14 5.53 -9.60
CA ASP A 228 -12.31 5.02 -10.96
C ASP A 228 -13.48 5.71 -11.69
N ILE A 229 -14.57 6.06 -11.00
CA ILE A 229 -15.64 6.93 -11.53
C ILE A 229 -15.08 8.32 -11.87
N ALA A 230 -14.34 8.96 -10.97
CA ALA A 230 -13.74 10.28 -11.22
C ALA A 230 -12.83 10.26 -12.47
N GLU A 231 -12.09 9.17 -12.64
CA GLU A 231 -11.19 8.93 -13.76
C GLU A 231 -11.94 8.71 -15.09
N VAL A 232 -12.98 7.85 -15.10
CA VAL A 232 -13.87 7.64 -16.27
C VAL A 232 -14.48 8.96 -16.73
N ILE A 233 -15.00 9.75 -15.78
CA ILE A 233 -15.63 11.04 -16.05
C ILE A 233 -14.59 12.03 -16.58
N GLY A 234 -13.43 12.15 -15.93
CA GLY A 234 -12.34 13.02 -16.38
C GLY A 234 -11.84 12.69 -17.78
N PHE A 235 -11.65 11.40 -18.10
CA PHE A 235 -11.29 10.93 -19.43
C PHE A 235 -12.36 11.29 -20.47
N ALA A 236 -13.64 11.01 -20.16
CA ALA A 236 -14.76 11.30 -21.07
C ALA A 236 -14.93 12.80 -21.34
N ILE A 237 -14.74 13.65 -20.31
CA ILE A 237 -14.76 15.11 -20.44
C ILE A 237 -13.55 15.56 -21.28
N GLY A 238 -12.32 15.14 -20.93
CA GLY A 238 -11.12 15.49 -21.67
C GLY A 238 -11.19 15.13 -23.16
N LEU A 239 -11.73 13.95 -23.47
CA LEU A 239 -11.94 13.51 -24.84
C LEU A 239 -13.04 14.31 -25.57
N ASN A 240 -14.16 14.65 -24.91
CA ASN A 240 -15.21 15.50 -25.49
C ASN A 240 -14.70 16.94 -25.74
N LEU A 241 -13.77 17.43 -24.93
CA LEU A 241 -13.15 18.75 -25.12
C LEU A 241 -12.10 18.75 -26.24
N LEU A 242 -11.30 17.68 -26.39
CA LEU A 242 -10.35 17.51 -27.49
C LEU A 242 -11.04 17.28 -28.84
N ALA A 243 -12.07 16.43 -28.85
CA ALA A 243 -12.82 16.04 -30.04
C ALA A 243 -14.33 16.22 -29.78
N PRO A 244 -14.88 17.43 -29.98
CA PRO A 244 -16.29 17.75 -29.71
C PRO A 244 -17.32 16.88 -30.46
N ALA A 245 -16.90 16.19 -31.52
CA ALA A 245 -17.71 15.21 -32.24
C ALA A 245 -17.97 13.90 -31.46
N ILE A 246 -17.18 13.59 -30.41
CA ILE A 246 -17.35 12.38 -29.60
C ILE A 246 -18.32 12.69 -28.45
N PRO A 247 -19.53 12.08 -28.40
CA PRO A 247 -20.47 12.33 -27.31
C PRO A 247 -19.98 11.72 -25.99
N LEU A 248 -20.40 12.30 -24.86
CA LEU A 248 -19.92 11.92 -23.52
C LEU A 248 -20.16 10.45 -23.17
N VAL A 249 -21.27 9.88 -23.64
CA VAL A 249 -21.58 8.44 -23.52
C VAL A 249 -20.52 7.58 -24.22
N ALA A 250 -20.10 7.97 -25.44
CA ALA A 250 -19.02 7.29 -26.15
C ALA A 250 -17.67 7.53 -25.47
N GLY A 251 -17.42 8.72 -24.91
CA GLY A 251 -16.23 9.00 -24.11
C GLY A 251 -16.11 8.07 -22.89
N CYS A 252 -17.21 7.85 -22.17
CA CYS A 252 -17.27 6.91 -21.04
C CYS A 252 -17.07 5.46 -21.50
N ALA A 253 -17.56 5.06 -22.67
CA ALA A 253 -17.33 3.72 -23.22
C ALA A 253 -15.87 3.53 -23.70
N LEU A 254 -15.27 4.54 -24.32
CA LEU A 254 -13.89 4.52 -24.81
C LEU A 254 -12.85 4.48 -23.66
N SER A 255 -13.23 4.86 -22.44
CA SER A 255 -12.38 4.71 -21.25
C SER A 255 -12.12 3.25 -20.83
N ILE A 256 -12.71 2.27 -21.51
CA ILE A 256 -12.31 0.86 -21.38
C ILE A 256 -11.06 0.53 -22.22
N LEU A 257 -10.74 1.36 -23.22
CA LEU A 257 -9.56 1.18 -24.08
C LEU A 257 -8.29 1.68 -23.40
N ASP A 258 -8.36 2.73 -22.56
CA ASP A 258 -7.21 3.17 -21.76
C ASP A 258 -6.70 2.02 -20.87
N VAL A 259 -7.61 1.26 -20.27
CA VAL A 259 -7.32 0.07 -19.46
C VAL A 259 -6.54 -0.96 -20.26
N MET A 260 -6.96 -1.23 -21.51
CA MET A 260 -6.29 -2.22 -22.37
C MET A 260 -4.88 -1.74 -22.76
N ILE A 261 -4.69 -0.45 -23.01
CA ILE A 261 -3.40 0.15 -23.35
C ILE A 261 -2.46 0.14 -22.12
N ILE A 262 -2.92 0.64 -20.98
CA ILE A 262 -2.19 0.65 -19.70
C ILE A 262 -1.72 -0.77 -19.35
N LEU A 263 -2.62 -1.74 -19.50
CA LEU A 263 -2.35 -3.13 -19.21
C LEU A 263 -1.29 -3.73 -20.14
N PHE A 264 -1.31 -3.42 -21.43
CA PHE A 264 -0.32 -3.92 -22.38
C PHE A 264 1.11 -3.52 -21.96
N PHE A 265 1.26 -2.36 -21.32
CA PHE A 265 2.52 -1.91 -20.71
C PHE A 265 2.78 -2.47 -19.30
N TYR A 266 1.76 -2.89 -18.54
CA TYR A 266 1.93 -3.36 -17.15
C TYR A 266 2.23 -4.86 -17.06
N GLN A 267 3.52 -5.20 -16.90
CA GLN A 267 3.97 -6.57 -16.65
C GLN A 267 4.19 -6.83 -15.13
N PRO A 268 3.25 -7.48 -14.41
CA PRO A 268 3.30 -7.64 -12.95
C PRO A 268 4.46 -8.52 -12.44
N HIS A 269 5.07 -9.33 -13.29
CA HIS A 269 6.24 -10.16 -12.97
C HIS A 269 7.55 -9.64 -13.60
N GLY A 270 7.58 -8.35 -13.95
CA GLY A 270 8.75 -7.73 -14.56
C GLY A 270 9.99 -7.72 -13.66
N SER A 271 11.15 -8.02 -14.24
CA SER A 271 12.46 -7.60 -13.71
C SER A 271 12.45 -6.12 -13.32
N MET A 272 13.37 -5.68 -12.45
CA MET A 272 13.56 -4.25 -12.08
C MET A 272 13.62 -3.28 -13.27
N ARG A 273 13.95 -3.77 -14.48
CA ARG A 273 13.85 -3.01 -15.74
C ARG A 273 12.41 -2.63 -16.10
N GLY A 274 11.45 -3.54 -15.98
CA GLY A 274 10.03 -3.31 -16.28
C GLY A 274 9.42 -2.26 -15.35
N LEU A 275 9.67 -2.37 -14.04
CA LEU A 275 9.24 -1.37 -13.06
C LEU A 275 9.81 0.03 -13.38
N ARG A 276 11.08 0.13 -13.79
CA ARG A 276 11.69 1.42 -14.17
C ARG A 276 11.15 2.01 -15.47
N VAL A 277 10.87 1.20 -16.48
CA VAL A 277 10.23 1.67 -17.73
C VAL A 277 8.83 2.19 -17.42
N PHE A 278 8.09 1.48 -16.57
CA PHE A 278 6.79 1.90 -16.08
C PHE A 278 6.85 3.23 -15.28
N GLU A 279 7.78 3.34 -14.33
CA GLU A 279 8.04 4.57 -13.58
C GLU A 279 8.37 5.76 -14.50
N PHE A 280 9.21 5.55 -15.51
CA PHE A 280 9.58 6.59 -16.48
C PHE A 280 8.38 7.04 -17.33
N PHE A 281 7.53 6.10 -17.77
CA PHE A 281 6.28 6.42 -18.48
C PHE A 281 5.37 7.31 -17.62
N ILE A 282 5.17 6.96 -16.36
CA ILE A 282 4.37 7.74 -15.41
C ILE A 282 4.98 9.12 -15.15
N VAL A 283 6.29 9.23 -14.95
CA VAL A 283 7.00 10.52 -14.81
C VAL A 283 6.82 11.39 -16.05
N CYS A 284 6.83 10.80 -17.25
CA CYS A 284 6.59 11.53 -18.50
C CYS A 284 5.18 12.14 -18.56
N LEU A 285 4.15 11.39 -18.13
CA LEU A 285 2.77 11.89 -18.03
C LEU A 285 2.66 13.08 -17.05
N VAL A 286 3.25 12.96 -15.85
CA VAL A 286 3.26 14.06 -14.86
C VAL A 286 3.94 15.30 -15.41
N LEU A 287 5.12 15.15 -16.04
CA LEU A 287 5.84 16.26 -16.64
C LEU A 287 5.05 16.92 -17.78
N ALA A 288 4.31 16.14 -18.58
CA ALA A 288 3.42 16.69 -19.61
C ALA A 288 2.30 17.55 -19.00
N VAL A 289 1.62 17.08 -17.95
CA VAL A 289 0.59 17.84 -17.22
C VAL A 289 1.17 19.14 -16.62
N VAL A 290 2.35 19.06 -16.00
CA VAL A 290 3.04 20.21 -15.39
C VAL A 290 3.42 21.25 -16.47
N VAL A 291 3.95 20.82 -17.61
CA VAL A 291 4.26 21.71 -18.75
C VAL A 291 2.98 22.37 -19.29
N CYS A 292 1.87 21.65 -19.36
CA CYS A 292 0.57 22.20 -19.75
C CYS A 292 0.12 23.34 -18.81
N PHE A 293 0.26 23.18 -17.49
CA PHE A 293 -0.08 24.25 -16.53
C PHE A 293 0.94 25.38 -16.48
N CYS A 294 2.23 25.12 -16.65
CA CYS A 294 3.24 26.18 -16.84
C CYS A 294 2.88 27.08 -18.03
N PHE A 295 2.45 26.49 -19.15
CA PHE A 295 1.99 27.23 -20.32
C PHE A 295 0.73 28.05 -20.04
N GLN A 296 -0.29 27.47 -19.40
CA GLN A 296 -1.51 28.19 -19.01
C GLN A 296 -1.22 29.37 -18.07
N LEU A 297 -0.44 29.16 -17.01
CA LEU A 297 -0.04 30.22 -16.08
C LEU A 297 0.74 31.35 -16.78
N SER A 298 1.61 31.01 -17.74
CA SER A 298 2.35 32.01 -18.52
C SER A 298 1.48 32.87 -19.44
N LEU A 299 0.26 32.44 -19.74
CA LEU A 299 -0.68 33.18 -20.58
C LEU A 299 -1.64 34.08 -19.77
N ILE A 300 -1.77 33.87 -18.45
CA ILE A 300 -2.59 34.71 -17.58
C ILE A 300 -1.93 36.08 -17.40
N LYS A 301 -2.68 37.13 -17.72
CA LYS A 301 -2.25 38.54 -17.60
C LYS A 301 -3.18 39.27 -16.64
N GLY A 302 -2.62 40.07 -15.72
CA GLY A 302 -3.38 40.91 -14.79
C GLY A 302 -3.51 40.38 -13.36
N THR A 303 -2.99 39.19 -13.05
CA THR A 303 -2.89 38.69 -11.65
C THR A 303 -1.58 39.13 -11.01
N HIS A 304 -1.63 39.92 -9.94
CA HIS A 304 -0.44 40.29 -9.20
C HIS A 304 0.07 39.11 -8.35
N VAL A 305 1.35 38.77 -8.50
CA VAL A 305 2.00 37.62 -7.85
C VAL A 305 1.85 37.68 -6.32
N GLY A 306 1.89 38.88 -5.73
CA GLY A 306 1.70 39.07 -4.30
C GLY A 306 0.33 38.63 -3.76
N ASP A 307 -0.73 38.67 -4.58
CA ASP A 307 -2.08 38.27 -4.13
C ASP A 307 -2.25 36.74 -4.16
N VAL A 308 -1.54 36.06 -5.05
CA VAL A 308 -1.41 34.59 -5.04
C VAL A 308 -0.64 34.14 -3.79
N PHE A 309 0.49 34.79 -3.47
CA PHE A 309 1.24 34.47 -2.24
C PHE A 309 0.45 34.79 -0.96
N ARG A 310 -0.37 35.84 -0.94
CA ARG A 310 -1.33 36.10 0.15
C ARG A 310 -2.41 35.01 0.28
N GLY A 311 -2.76 34.32 -0.81
CA GLY A 311 -3.68 33.18 -0.80
C GLY A 311 -3.18 31.96 0.00
N TYR A 312 -1.87 31.84 0.19
CA TYR A 312 -1.26 30.83 1.07
C TYR A 312 -1.21 31.25 2.55
N LEU A 313 -1.77 32.40 2.93
CA LEU A 313 -1.98 32.78 4.33
C LEU A 313 -3.39 32.39 4.78
N PRO A 314 -3.59 31.99 6.05
CA PRO A 314 -4.90 31.63 6.55
C PRO A 314 -5.88 32.81 6.45
N SER A 315 -7.08 32.54 5.94
CA SER A 315 -8.14 33.53 5.70
C SER A 315 -9.42 33.16 6.45
N SER A 316 -10.20 34.17 6.87
CA SER A 316 -11.51 33.97 7.52
C SER A 316 -12.51 33.19 6.65
N ALA A 317 -12.33 33.22 5.32
CA ALA A 317 -13.16 32.47 4.37
C ALA A 317 -13.16 30.95 4.59
N ILE A 318 -12.16 30.39 5.30
CA ILE A 318 -12.10 28.96 5.63
C ILE A 318 -13.19 28.58 6.67
N VAL A 319 -13.67 29.55 7.46
CA VAL A 319 -14.66 29.35 8.53
C VAL A 319 -16.10 29.61 8.05
N GLU A 320 -16.27 30.18 6.86
CA GLU A 320 -17.59 30.34 6.22
C GLU A 320 -18.14 28.96 5.80
N GLN A 321 -19.47 28.75 5.87
CA GLN A 321 -20.08 27.43 5.61
C GLN A 321 -19.73 26.86 4.22
N LYS A 322 -19.79 27.68 3.16
CA LYS A 322 -19.43 27.26 1.79
C LYS A 322 -17.92 27.03 1.65
N GLY A 323 -17.09 27.87 2.27
CA GLY A 323 -15.64 27.71 2.29
C GLY A 323 -15.19 26.46 3.03
N LEU A 324 -15.88 26.09 4.11
CA LEU A 324 -15.65 24.84 4.83
C LEU A 324 -16.03 23.62 3.99
N TYR A 325 -17.17 23.63 3.28
CA TYR A 325 -17.54 22.56 2.35
C TYR A 325 -16.48 22.34 1.27
N GLN A 326 -16.06 23.42 0.59
CA GLN A 326 -15.00 23.35 -0.43
C GLN A 326 -13.65 22.95 0.17
N ALA A 327 -13.31 23.40 1.38
CA ALA A 327 -12.10 22.97 2.08
C ALA A 327 -12.11 21.46 2.43
N CYS A 328 -13.28 20.91 2.79
CA CYS A 328 -13.47 19.47 2.98
C CYS A 328 -13.35 18.70 1.65
N GLY A 329 -13.89 19.26 0.57
CA GLY A 329 -13.71 18.74 -0.80
C GLY A 329 -12.23 18.65 -1.20
N ILE A 330 -11.49 19.76 -1.10
CA ILE A 330 -10.04 19.81 -1.38
C ILE A 330 -9.28 18.77 -0.55
N LEU A 331 -9.55 18.68 0.76
CA LEU A 331 -8.87 17.73 1.64
C LEU A 331 -9.18 16.27 1.26
N GLY A 332 -10.44 15.96 0.92
CA GLY A 332 -10.90 14.62 0.55
C GLY A 332 -10.39 14.15 -0.81
N ALA A 333 -10.38 15.03 -1.80
CA ALA A 333 -9.80 14.76 -3.12
C ALA A 333 -8.27 14.62 -3.01
N THR A 334 -7.61 15.56 -2.33
CA THR A 334 -6.14 15.53 -2.16
C THR A 334 -5.71 14.26 -1.42
N VAL A 335 -6.23 13.98 -0.23
CA VAL A 335 -5.76 12.85 0.59
C VAL A 335 -6.52 11.56 0.23
N MET A 336 -6.21 10.99 -0.94
CA MET A 336 -6.85 9.78 -1.44
C MET A 336 -6.60 8.54 -0.56
N PRO A 337 -7.64 7.80 -0.11
CA PRO A 337 -7.46 6.61 0.72
C PRO A 337 -6.71 5.46 0.03
N HIS A 338 -7.00 5.19 -1.26
CA HIS A 338 -6.34 4.11 -2.00
C HIS A 338 -4.84 4.36 -2.19
N SER A 339 -4.42 5.64 -2.31
CA SER A 339 -3.02 6.02 -2.45
C SER A 339 -2.19 5.69 -1.19
N LEU A 340 -2.81 5.60 -0.01
CA LEU A 340 -2.13 5.23 1.24
C LEU A 340 -1.71 3.74 1.22
N TYR A 341 -2.55 2.87 0.65
CA TYR A 341 -2.19 1.47 0.41
C TYR A 341 -1.03 1.39 -0.58
N LEU A 342 -1.11 2.12 -1.70
CA LEU A 342 -0.04 2.21 -2.71
C LEU A 342 1.30 2.60 -2.07
N GLY A 343 1.34 3.72 -1.33
CA GLY A 343 2.57 4.24 -0.74
C GLY A 343 3.23 3.30 0.27
N SER A 344 2.47 2.38 0.87
CA SER A 344 3.01 1.33 1.74
C SER A 344 3.62 0.17 0.96
N GLY A 345 3.04 -0.25 -0.17
CA GLY A 345 3.55 -1.39 -0.95
C GLY A 345 4.68 -1.03 -1.93
N ILE A 346 4.61 0.15 -2.53
CA ILE A 346 5.43 0.51 -3.72
C ILE A 346 6.94 0.65 -3.45
N VAL A 347 7.32 0.75 -2.17
CA VAL A 347 8.72 0.83 -1.74
C VAL A 347 9.33 -0.56 -1.55
N GLN A 348 8.53 -1.62 -1.33
CA GLN A 348 9.01 -2.97 -1.02
C GLN A 348 9.97 -3.57 -2.09
N PRO A 349 9.75 -3.42 -3.43
CA PRO A 349 10.69 -3.96 -4.42
C PRO A 349 12.09 -3.35 -4.30
N ARG A 350 12.18 -2.07 -3.90
CA ARG A 350 13.47 -1.37 -3.70
C ARG A 350 14.22 -1.87 -2.46
N LEU A 351 13.51 -2.28 -1.40
CA LEU A 351 14.12 -2.94 -0.23
C LEU A 351 14.76 -4.26 -0.66
N ARG A 352 13.99 -5.11 -1.35
CA ARG A 352 14.47 -6.42 -1.82
C ARG A 352 15.69 -6.29 -2.72
N ALA A 353 15.66 -5.38 -3.69
CA ALA A 353 16.79 -5.11 -4.58
C ALA A 353 18.02 -4.53 -3.85
N TYR A 354 17.82 -3.79 -2.75
CA TYR A 354 18.93 -3.34 -1.90
C TYR A 354 19.59 -4.52 -1.17
N ASP A 355 18.80 -5.39 -0.56
CA ASP A 355 19.32 -6.55 0.19
C ASP A 355 19.98 -7.58 -0.74
N GLU A 356 19.42 -7.82 -1.92
CA GLU A 356 20.01 -8.64 -2.99
C GLU A 356 21.40 -8.10 -3.41
N LYS A 357 21.49 -6.80 -3.73
CA LYS A 357 22.74 -6.17 -4.16
C LYS A 357 23.86 -6.21 -3.10
N HIS A 358 23.52 -6.29 -1.81
CA HIS A 358 24.48 -6.31 -0.72
C HIS A 358 24.70 -7.70 -0.11
N GLY A 359 24.13 -8.77 -0.71
CA GLY A 359 24.27 -10.14 -0.20
C GLY A 359 23.65 -10.33 1.19
N LEU A 360 22.57 -9.62 1.48
CA LEU A 360 21.89 -9.64 2.79
C LEU A 360 20.67 -10.58 2.83
N LEU A 361 20.36 -11.25 1.71
CA LEU A 361 19.32 -12.28 1.62
C LEU A 361 19.84 -13.65 2.10
N PRO A 362 18.98 -14.53 2.67
CA PRO A 362 19.39 -15.89 3.06
C PRO A 362 19.79 -16.74 1.83
N PRO A 363 20.84 -17.60 1.93
CA PRO A 363 21.30 -18.43 0.82
C PRO A 363 20.23 -19.37 0.25
N GLN A 364 19.32 -19.84 1.10
CA GLN A 364 18.29 -20.86 0.81
C GLN A 364 17.30 -20.48 -0.32
N LEU A 365 17.30 -19.23 -0.79
CA LEU A 365 16.39 -18.72 -1.83
C LEU A 365 17.10 -18.27 -3.12
N GLN A 366 18.42 -18.43 -3.23
CA GLN A 366 19.12 -18.12 -4.48
C GLN A 366 18.90 -19.20 -5.56
N GLU A 367 18.51 -20.42 -5.15
CA GLU A 367 18.16 -21.53 -6.03
C GLU A 367 16.64 -21.67 -6.27
N SER A 368 15.79 -21.24 -5.32
CA SER A 368 14.32 -21.44 -5.38
C SER A 368 13.57 -20.54 -6.38
N SER A 369 14.26 -19.99 -7.37
CA SER A 369 13.63 -19.30 -8.50
C SER A 369 12.90 -20.25 -9.46
N ILE A 370 13.02 -21.58 -9.23
CA ILE A 370 12.38 -22.65 -10.01
C ILE A 370 11.65 -23.63 -9.08
N SER A 371 10.55 -23.20 -8.45
CA SER A 371 9.47 -24.13 -8.08
C SER A 371 8.13 -23.45 -7.89
N ASP A 372 7.10 -24.14 -8.36
CA ASP A 372 5.71 -23.73 -8.30
C ASP A 372 5.11 -24.08 -6.93
N GLY A 373 4.30 -23.18 -6.37
CA GLY A 373 3.41 -23.48 -5.25
C GLY A 373 3.98 -23.52 -3.82
N ILE A 374 3.15 -23.03 -2.89
CA ILE A 374 3.13 -23.41 -1.46
C ILE A 374 4.42 -23.17 -0.64
N ASP A 375 4.89 -21.92 -0.57
CA ASP A 375 5.19 -21.26 0.72
C ASP A 375 5.45 -19.76 0.55
N LYS A 376 4.43 -18.93 0.79
CA LYS A 376 4.59 -17.46 0.86
C LYS A 376 5.20 -17.08 2.21
N GLY A 377 6.52 -17.19 2.34
CA GLY A 377 7.26 -16.45 3.36
C GLY A 377 7.10 -14.95 3.15
N PHE A 378 6.69 -14.19 4.17
CA PHE A 378 6.70 -12.73 4.09
C PHE A 378 8.13 -12.22 4.18
N TYR A 379 8.56 -11.44 3.18
CA TYR A 379 9.88 -10.80 3.16
C TYR A 379 10.02 -9.82 4.33
N THR A 380 11.05 -10.03 5.14
CA THR A 380 11.41 -9.14 6.26
C THR A 380 12.74 -8.45 5.93
N PRO A 381 12.75 -7.11 5.79
CA PRO A 381 13.90 -6.38 5.25
C PRO A 381 15.03 -6.18 6.27
N SER A 382 16.26 -6.03 5.77
CA SER A 382 17.40 -5.78 6.65
C SER A 382 17.37 -4.39 7.30
N LEU A 383 17.96 -4.26 8.49
CA LEU A 383 18.06 -2.97 9.19
C LEU A 383 18.81 -1.90 8.37
N ARG A 384 19.70 -2.31 7.46
CA ARG A 384 20.44 -1.41 6.55
C ARG A 384 19.53 -0.91 5.43
N ALA A 385 18.80 -1.80 4.77
CA ALA A 385 17.80 -1.44 3.76
C ALA A 385 16.75 -0.48 4.33
N ILE A 386 16.24 -0.77 5.54
CA ILE A 386 15.25 0.06 6.23
C ILE A 386 15.76 1.50 6.44
N ARG A 387 16.93 1.66 7.08
CA ARG A 387 17.49 2.99 7.40
C ARG A 387 17.85 3.80 6.16
N TYR A 388 18.22 3.14 5.07
CA TYR A 388 18.48 3.78 3.79
C TYR A 388 17.17 4.19 3.11
N SER A 389 16.26 3.23 2.92
CA SER A 389 15.02 3.42 2.16
C SER A 389 14.08 4.45 2.80
N ILE A 390 13.87 4.42 4.14
CA ILE A 390 13.03 5.43 4.81
C ILE A 390 13.52 6.84 4.48
N LYS A 391 14.84 7.09 4.52
CA LYS A 391 15.39 8.43 4.26
C LYS A 391 15.20 8.85 2.80
N VAL A 392 15.53 7.97 1.85
CA VAL A 392 15.48 8.32 0.43
C VAL A 392 14.03 8.38 -0.08
N ALA A 393 13.21 7.36 0.20
CA ALA A 393 11.83 7.30 -0.24
C ALA A 393 10.96 8.39 0.38
N THR A 394 11.16 8.74 1.67
CA THR A 394 10.40 9.85 2.29
C THR A 394 10.84 11.20 1.72
N ALA A 395 12.13 11.42 1.47
CA ALA A 395 12.60 12.66 0.86
C ALA A 395 12.12 12.81 -0.59
N GLU A 396 12.14 11.73 -1.37
CA GLU A 396 11.63 11.71 -2.75
C GLU A 396 10.13 11.96 -2.79
N LEU A 397 9.34 11.27 -1.97
CA LEU A 397 7.90 11.49 -1.80
C LEU A 397 7.60 12.95 -1.44
N ALA A 398 8.29 13.49 -0.44
CA ALA A 398 8.06 14.85 0.04
C ALA A 398 8.39 15.87 -1.06
N ILE A 399 9.48 15.69 -1.79
CA ILE A 399 9.82 16.51 -2.95
C ILE A 399 8.72 16.37 -4.02
N ALA A 400 8.36 15.15 -4.42
CA ALA A 400 7.42 14.92 -5.52
C ALA A 400 6.03 15.54 -5.25
N LEU A 401 5.47 15.33 -4.05
CA LEU A 401 4.20 15.94 -3.66
C LEU A 401 4.30 17.46 -3.47
N PHE A 402 5.41 17.98 -2.94
CA PHE A 402 5.57 19.42 -2.73
C PHE A 402 5.87 20.19 -4.03
N THR A 403 6.54 19.58 -5.02
CA THR A 403 6.89 20.27 -6.28
C THR A 403 5.94 20.01 -7.43
N PHE A 404 5.27 18.85 -7.50
CA PHE A 404 4.37 18.51 -8.61
C PHE A 404 2.90 18.58 -8.21
N ALA A 405 2.47 17.84 -7.19
CA ALA A 405 1.06 17.83 -6.77
C ALA A 405 0.59 19.21 -6.28
N LEU A 406 1.32 19.82 -5.33
CA LEU A 406 1.02 21.18 -4.88
C LEU A 406 1.05 22.20 -6.02
N PHE A 407 2.00 22.08 -6.95
CA PHE A 407 2.10 23.00 -8.09
C PHE A 407 0.88 22.89 -8.99
N VAL A 408 0.46 21.67 -9.37
CA VAL A 408 -0.68 21.48 -10.27
C VAL A 408 -1.98 21.91 -9.60
N ASN A 409 -2.25 21.47 -8.37
CA ASN A 409 -3.48 21.82 -7.65
C ASN A 409 -3.57 23.35 -7.43
N SER A 410 -2.47 23.98 -7.04
CA SER A 410 -2.41 25.44 -6.92
C SER A 410 -2.53 26.14 -8.29
N ALA A 411 -1.95 25.58 -9.36
CA ALA A 411 -2.08 26.14 -10.70
C ALA A 411 -3.53 26.10 -11.18
N ILE A 412 -4.25 24.99 -10.99
CA ILE A 412 -5.68 24.86 -11.32
C ILE A 412 -6.50 25.91 -10.57
N LEU A 413 -6.30 26.04 -9.26
CA LEU A 413 -7.01 27.00 -8.42
C LEU A 413 -6.70 28.46 -8.84
N ILE A 414 -5.43 28.78 -9.10
CA ILE A 414 -5.01 30.11 -9.60
C ILE A 414 -5.63 30.40 -10.98
N VAL A 415 -5.59 29.44 -11.90
CA VAL A 415 -6.13 29.56 -13.27
C VAL A 415 -7.65 29.79 -13.21
N SER A 416 -8.35 29.03 -12.37
CA SER A 416 -9.79 29.21 -12.11
C SER A 416 -10.08 30.58 -11.49
N GLY A 417 -9.44 30.94 -10.37
CA GLY A 417 -9.66 32.23 -9.71
C GLY A 417 -9.22 33.46 -10.51
N ALA A 418 -8.31 33.30 -11.48
CA ALA A 418 -7.95 34.37 -12.42
C ALA A 418 -8.99 34.59 -13.52
N SER A 419 -9.75 33.54 -13.89
CA SER A 419 -10.63 33.56 -15.08
C SER A 419 -12.13 33.51 -14.76
N LEU A 420 -12.55 32.90 -13.66
CA LEU A 420 -13.97 32.69 -13.29
C LEU A 420 -14.46 33.57 -12.12
N TYR A 421 -13.59 34.11 -11.27
CA TYR A 421 -14.04 34.71 -9.99
C TYR A 421 -15.03 35.89 -10.10
N ASN A 422 -15.08 36.58 -11.24
CA ASN A 422 -16.03 37.67 -11.49
C ASN A 422 -17.20 37.25 -12.40
N ASP A 423 -17.31 35.97 -12.74
CA ASP A 423 -18.37 35.44 -13.60
C ASP A 423 -19.61 35.10 -12.75
N PRO A 424 -20.83 35.50 -13.14
CA PRO A 424 -22.05 35.13 -12.41
C PRO A 424 -22.27 33.61 -12.28
N ASP A 425 -21.75 32.81 -13.21
CA ASP A 425 -21.88 31.34 -13.20
C ASP A 425 -20.80 30.65 -12.32
N ALA A 426 -19.95 31.41 -11.62
CA ALA A 426 -18.88 30.89 -10.76
C ALA A 426 -19.31 29.89 -9.65
N PRO A 427 -20.52 29.94 -9.04
CA PRO A 427 -20.93 28.95 -8.03
C PRO A 427 -21.06 27.53 -8.56
N ASP A 428 -21.44 27.39 -9.83
CA ASP A 428 -21.66 26.10 -10.53
C ASP A 428 -20.50 25.79 -11.50
N ALA A 429 -19.32 26.36 -11.24
CA ALA A 429 -18.13 26.23 -12.07
C ALA A 429 -17.70 24.78 -12.29
N ASP A 430 -17.87 24.29 -13.52
CA ASP A 430 -17.44 22.95 -13.93
C ASP A 430 -16.20 23.00 -14.85
N ILE A 431 -15.66 21.81 -15.13
CA ILE A 431 -14.49 21.62 -16.01
C ILE A 431 -14.76 22.14 -17.44
N PHE A 432 -16.01 22.07 -17.92
CA PHE A 432 -16.40 22.61 -19.23
C PHE A 432 -16.35 24.15 -19.26
N SER A 433 -16.77 24.80 -18.18
CA SER A 433 -16.81 26.25 -18.03
C SER A 433 -15.41 26.84 -18.04
N ILE A 434 -14.46 26.23 -17.32
CA ILE A 434 -13.05 26.61 -17.40
C ILE A 434 -12.48 26.40 -18.80
N HIS A 435 -12.70 25.24 -19.42
CA HIS A 435 -12.20 25.02 -20.78
C HIS A 435 -12.71 26.11 -21.74
N ARG A 436 -14.00 26.45 -21.66
CA ARG A 436 -14.63 27.51 -22.46
C ARG A 436 -14.02 28.89 -22.18
N LEU A 437 -13.79 29.23 -20.91
CA LEU A 437 -13.25 30.54 -20.51
C LEU A 437 -11.76 30.67 -20.81
N LEU A 438 -10.96 29.62 -20.67
CA LEU A 438 -9.56 29.59 -21.15
C LEU A 438 -9.50 29.73 -22.68
N SER A 439 -10.38 29.03 -23.40
CA SER A 439 -10.47 29.10 -24.85
C SER A 439 -10.83 30.50 -25.37
N LYS A 440 -11.74 31.19 -24.67
CA LYS A 440 -12.29 32.50 -25.07
C LYS A 440 -11.46 33.69 -24.57
N SER A 441 -11.03 33.65 -23.32
CA SER A 441 -10.39 34.79 -22.63
C SER A 441 -8.87 34.78 -22.73
N ILE A 442 -8.25 33.62 -22.99
CA ILE A 442 -6.80 33.47 -23.13
C ILE A 442 -6.43 33.13 -24.58
N SER A 443 -6.75 31.90 -25.02
CA SER A 443 -6.59 31.46 -26.41
C SER A 443 -7.20 30.06 -26.60
N PRO A 444 -7.63 29.68 -27.83
CA PRO A 444 -8.05 28.31 -28.12
C PRO A 444 -6.99 27.26 -27.76
N ALA A 445 -5.71 27.60 -27.90
CA ALA A 445 -4.59 26.73 -27.51
C ALA A 445 -4.51 26.48 -26.00
N ALA A 446 -4.92 27.44 -25.15
CA ALA A 446 -4.99 27.22 -23.71
C ALA A 446 -6.08 26.19 -23.34
N GLY A 447 -7.22 26.22 -24.05
CA GLY A 447 -8.28 25.21 -23.92
C GLY A 447 -7.82 23.81 -24.30
N THR A 448 -7.24 23.64 -25.49
CA THR A 448 -6.76 22.32 -25.94
C THR A 448 -5.66 21.76 -25.05
N VAL A 449 -4.75 22.60 -24.54
CA VAL A 449 -3.72 22.21 -23.56
C VAL A 449 -4.34 21.79 -22.22
N PHE A 450 -5.39 22.48 -21.73
CA PHE A 450 -6.12 22.07 -20.52
C PHE A 450 -6.83 20.72 -20.68
N ALA A 451 -7.53 20.53 -21.79
CA ALA A 451 -8.23 19.28 -22.08
C ALA A 451 -7.27 18.09 -22.30
N LEU A 452 -6.10 18.33 -22.90
CA LEU A 452 -5.04 17.32 -23.01
C LEU A 452 -4.48 16.95 -21.63
N ALA A 453 -4.21 17.94 -20.78
CA ALA A 453 -3.74 17.70 -19.41
C ALA A 453 -4.74 16.87 -18.60
N LEU A 454 -6.04 17.15 -18.72
CA LEU A 454 -7.13 16.40 -18.08
C LEU A 454 -7.18 14.93 -18.56
N LEU A 455 -7.03 14.69 -19.86
CA LEU A 455 -7.02 13.34 -20.43
C LEU A 455 -5.79 12.54 -19.95
N LEU A 456 -4.59 13.16 -19.98
CA LEU A 456 -3.36 12.53 -19.48
C LEU A 456 -3.43 12.25 -17.96
N SER A 457 -4.00 13.18 -17.20
CA SER A 457 -4.30 13.03 -15.77
C SER A 457 -5.15 11.78 -15.51
N GLY A 458 -6.31 11.64 -16.18
CA GLY A 458 -7.17 10.46 -16.05
C GLY A 458 -6.44 9.14 -16.35
N VAL A 459 -5.78 9.04 -17.51
CA VAL A 459 -4.99 7.85 -17.88
C VAL A 459 -3.93 7.51 -16.83
N SER A 460 -3.24 8.51 -16.27
CA SER A 460 -2.20 8.31 -15.26
C SER A 460 -2.74 7.84 -13.90
N ALA A 461 -3.85 8.43 -13.43
CA ALA A 461 -4.52 8.04 -12.18
C ALA A 461 -5.05 6.61 -12.24
N GLY A 462 -5.51 6.16 -13.41
CA GLY A 462 -6.03 4.80 -13.59
C GLY A 462 -5.04 3.68 -13.40
N VAL A 463 -3.76 3.91 -13.72
CA VAL A 463 -2.73 2.91 -13.41
C VAL A 463 -2.50 2.79 -11.92
N VAL A 464 -2.49 3.93 -11.22
CA VAL A 464 -2.34 3.97 -9.76
C VAL A 464 -3.52 3.30 -9.07
N CYS A 465 -4.75 3.58 -9.52
CA CYS A 465 -5.97 2.93 -9.04
C CYS A 465 -5.91 1.40 -9.21
N THR A 466 -5.42 0.92 -10.37
CA THR A 466 -5.22 -0.52 -10.63
C THR A 466 -4.26 -1.17 -9.62
N ILE A 467 -3.08 -0.57 -9.41
CA ILE A 467 -2.03 -1.11 -8.54
C ILE A 467 -2.48 -1.06 -7.07
N ALA A 468 -3.04 0.07 -6.63
CA ALA A 468 -3.59 0.24 -5.29
C ALA A 468 -4.68 -0.81 -5.00
N GLY A 469 -5.57 -1.04 -5.97
CA GLY A 469 -6.56 -2.10 -5.89
C GLY A 469 -5.94 -3.47 -5.71
N GLN A 470 -4.98 -3.87 -6.55
CA GLN A 470 -4.33 -5.17 -6.40
C GLN A 470 -3.72 -5.36 -5.00
N MET A 471 -3.03 -4.34 -4.48
CA MET A 471 -2.49 -4.36 -3.11
C MET A 471 -3.60 -4.53 -2.05
N VAL A 472 -4.77 -3.94 -2.26
CA VAL A 472 -5.93 -4.05 -1.35
C VAL A 472 -6.54 -5.46 -1.36
N SER A 473 -6.87 -6.07 -2.51
CA SER A 473 -7.48 -7.42 -2.49
C SER A 473 -6.49 -8.54 -2.20
N GLU A 474 -5.25 -8.45 -2.69
CA GLU A 474 -4.23 -9.44 -2.32
C GLU A 474 -3.87 -9.29 -0.83
N GLY A 475 -3.69 -8.06 -0.34
CA GLY A 475 -3.33 -7.83 1.06
C GLY A 475 -4.44 -8.12 2.06
N ALA A 476 -5.69 -7.76 1.77
CA ALA A 476 -6.81 -7.99 2.68
C ALA A 476 -7.39 -9.41 2.56
N LEU A 477 -7.58 -9.91 1.34
CA LEU A 477 -8.29 -11.17 1.08
C LEU A 477 -7.39 -12.34 0.64
N ASP A 478 -6.11 -12.12 0.29
CA ASP A 478 -5.26 -13.08 -0.47
C ASP A 478 -5.85 -13.46 -1.85
N TRP A 479 -6.80 -12.67 -2.37
CA TRP A 479 -7.46 -12.95 -3.63
C TRP A 479 -6.59 -12.52 -4.82
N ARG A 480 -5.80 -13.47 -5.32
CA ARG A 480 -4.94 -13.27 -6.49
C ARG A 480 -5.76 -13.23 -7.77
N MET A 481 -6.03 -12.02 -8.27
CA MET A 481 -6.57 -11.79 -9.61
C MET A 481 -5.49 -11.21 -10.52
N ARG A 482 -5.52 -11.59 -11.81
CA ARG A 482 -4.65 -10.94 -12.81
C ARG A 482 -4.99 -9.44 -12.87
N PRO A 483 -4.00 -8.52 -12.99
CA PRO A 483 -4.24 -7.07 -12.97
C PRO A 483 -5.35 -6.63 -13.94
N TRP A 484 -5.32 -7.21 -15.14
CA TRP A 484 -6.28 -6.93 -16.20
C TRP A 484 -7.71 -7.26 -15.85
N LEU A 485 -7.94 -8.45 -15.28
CA LEU A 485 -9.27 -8.92 -14.98
C LEU A 485 -9.87 -8.07 -13.85
N ARG A 486 -9.05 -7.75 -12.85
CA ARG A 486 -9.43 -6.84 -11.78
C ARG A 486 -9.81 -5.45 -12.31
N ARG A 487 -8.94 -4.85 -13.13
CA ARG A 487 -9.20 -3.51 -13.69
C ARG A 487 -10.39 -3.51 -14.64
N LEU A 488 -10.60 -4.56 -15.43
CA LEU A 488 -11.80 -4.71 -16.28
C LEU A 488 -13.08 -4.80 -15.43
N VAL A 489 -13.08 -5.55 -14.33
CA VAL A 489 -14.23 -5.66 -13.41
C VAL A 489 -14.52 -4.32 -12.73
N THR A 490 -13.53 -3.69 -12.11
CA THR A 490 -13.70 -2.37 -11.46
C THR A 490 -14.14 -1.30 -12.46
N ARG A 491 -13.52 -1.27 -13.65
CA ARG A 491 -13.89 -0.36 -14.75
C ARG A 491 -15.30 -0.61 -15.28
N SER A 492 -15.77 -1.86 -15.33
CA SER A 492 -17.17 -2.15 -15.70
C SER A 492 -18.16 -1.62 -14.67
N ILE A 493 -17.81 -1.71 -13.37
CA ILE A 493 -18.62 -1.19 -12.26
C ILE A 493 -18.67 0.34 -12.26
N SER A 494 -17.59 1.03 -12.62
CA SER A 494 -17.52 2.51 -12.67
C SER A 494 -18.07 3.12 -13.97
N ILE A 495 -17.85 2.49 -15.12
CA ILE A 495 -18.38 2.93 -16.43
C ILE A 495 -19.92 2.87 -16.44
N THR A 496 -20.52 1.83 -15.87
CA THR A 496 -22.00 1.63 -15.90
C THR A 496 -22.79 2.83 -15.38
N PRO A 497 -22.60 3.33 -14.14
CA PRO A 497 -23.30 4.53 -13.67
C PRO A 497 -22.89 5.78 -14.45
N SER A 498 -21.63 5.89 -14.88
CA SER A 498 -21.13 7.03 -15.66
C SER A 498 -21.84 7.15 -17.01
N ILE A 499 -22.06 6.04 -17.73
CA ILE A 499 -22.83 5.98 -18.98
C ILE A 499 -24.30 6.35 -18.74
N ILE A 500 -24.93 5.82 -17.69
CA ILE A 500 -26.33 6.12 -17.36
C ILE A 500 -26.51 7.62 -17.09
N ILE A 501 -25.63 8.21 -16.28
CA ILE A 501 -25.65 9.64 -15.95
C ILE A 501 -25.37 10.50 -17.20
N ALA A 502 -24.38 10.12 -18.02
CA ALA A 502 -24.06 10.79 -19.28
C ALA A 502 -25.23 10.77 -20.29
N GLY A 503 -25.99 9.67 -20.33
CA GLY A 503 -27.13 9.51 -21.24
C GLY A 503 -28.42 10.16 -20.75
N ALA A 504 -28.69 10.14 -19.44
CA ALA A 504 -29.93 10.64 -18.86
C ALA A 504 -29.89 12.13 -18.48
N VAL A 505 -28.74 12.63 -18.02
CA VAL A 505 -28.58 14.00 -17.48
C VAL A 505 -27.54 14.80 -18.27
N GLY A 506 -26.49 14.14 -18.80
CA GLY A 506 -25.44 14.78 -19.58
C GLY A 506 -24.38 15.48 -18.71
N ARG A 507 -23.94 16.68 -19.14
CA ARG A 507 -22.77 17.38 -18.57
C ARG A 507 -22.89 17.67 -17.07
N THR A 508 -24.02 18.24 -16.66
CA THR A 508 -24.28 18.64 -15.26
C THR A 508 -24.30 17.43 -14.33
N GLY A 509 -24.96 16.33 -14.74
CA GLY A 509 -24.96 15.08 -13.99
C GLY A 509 -23.57 14.47 -13.83
N LEU A 510 -22.73 14.51 -14.88
CA LEU A 510 -21.35 14.04 -14.80
C LEU A 510 -20.49 14.88 -13.86
N SER A 511 -20.62 16.21 -13.87
CA SER A 511 -19.92 17.09 -12.94
C SER A 511 -20.37 16.86 -11.48
N GLN A 512 -21.67 16.68 -11.25
CA GLN A 512 -22.20 16.33 -9.93
C GLN A 512 -21.71 14.96 -9.45
N ALA A 513 -21.63 13.95 -10.33
CA ALA A 513 -21.10 12.63 -10.00
C ALA A 513 -19.59 12.68 -9.68
N LEU A 514 -18.81 13.50 -10.40
CA LEU A 514 -17.39 13.74 -10.14
C LEU A 514 -17.15 14.42 -8.77
N ASN A 515 -18.01 15.36 -8.38
CA ASN A 515 -17.96 15.98 -7.06
C ASN A 515 -18.39 15.00 -5.95
N ALA A 516 -19.46 14.22 -6.19
CA ALA A 516 -19.97 13.23 -5.24
C ALA A 516 -18.92 12.14 -4.92
N SER A 517 -18.11 11.69 -5.90
CA SER A 517 -17.04 10.73 -5.63
C SER A 517 -15.95 11.29 -4.70
N GLN A 518 -15.67 12.61 -4.72
CA GLN A 518 -14.73 13.22 -3.78
C GLN A 518 -15.29 13.23 -2.35
N VAL A 519 -16.60 13.42 -2.18
CA VAL A 519 -17.26 13.31 -0.88
C VAL A 519 -17.18 11.88 -0.35
N VAL A 520 -17.37 10.87 -1.20
CA VAL A 520 -17.19 9.45 -0.81
C VAL A 520 -15.75 9.16 -0.38
N LEU A 521 -14.75 9.68 -1.10
CA LEU A 521 -13.33 9.55 -0.75
C LEU A 521 -13.00 10.23 0.59
N SER A 522 -13.51 11.44 0.81
CA SER A 522 -13.49 12.16 2.09
C SER A 522 -14.02 11.25 3.21
N VAL A 523 -15.23 10.70 3.08
CA VAL A 523 -15.87 9.87 4.11
C VAL A 523 -15.09 8.59 4.44
N VAL A 524 -14.46 7.95 3.46
CA VAL A 524 -13.65 6.74 3.67
C VAL A 524 -12.32 7.02 4.39
N LEU A 525 -11.73 8.19 4.21
CA LEU A 525 -10.37 8.51 4.65
C LEU A 525 -10.06 8.25 6.14
N PRO A 526 -10.91 8.57 7.14
CA PRO A 526 -10.64 8.32 8.55
C PRO A 526 -10.49 6.82 8.86
N PHE A 527 -11.25 5.97 8.15
CA PHE A 527 -11.22 4.52 8.35
C PHE A 527 -9.93 3.89 7.83
N VAL A 528 -9.34 4.42 6.75
CA VAL A 528 -8.06 3.95 6.21
C VAL A 528 -6.86 4.53 6.97
N THR A 529 -6.95 5.76 7.45
CA THR A 529 -5.87 6.42 8.21
C THR A 529 -5.79 5.95 9.67
N ALA A 530 -6.89 5.56 10.31
CA ALA A 530 -6.90 5.01 11.68
C ALA A 530 -5.96 3.79 11.88
N PRO A 531 -6.04 2.70 11.10
CA PRO A 531 -5.15 1.54 11.25
C PRO A 531 -3.69 1.89 10.96
N LEU A 532 -3.42 2.76 9.97
CA LEU A 532 -2.08 3.26 9.68
C LEU A 532 -1.44 3.95 10.89
N ILE A 533 -2.17 4.84 11.56
CA ILE A 533 -1.70 5.55 12.76
C ILE A 533 -1.53 4.55 13.92
N TYR A 534 -2.49 3.65 14.12
CA TYR A 534 -2.44 2.61 15.15
C TYR A 534 -1.19 1.71 15.03
N PHE A 535 -0.89 1.21 13.82
CA PHE A 535 0.29 0.38 13.60
C PHE A 535 1.59 1.16 13.76
N THR A 536 1.65 2.39 13.24
CA THR A 536 2.88 3.20 13.28
C THR A 536 3.23 3.73 14.67
N CYS A 537 2.24 3.87 15.56
CA CYS A 537 2.45 4.26 16.96
C CYS A 537 2.78 3.08 17.90
N ARG A 538 2.42 1.83 17.55
CA ARG A 538 2.62 0.68 18.45
C ARG A 538 3.97 -0.02 18.27
N LYS A 539 4.78 0.01 19.34
CA LYS A 539 6.07 -0.70 19.47
C LYS A 539 5.99 -2.20 19.17
N LYS A 540 4.82 -2.86 19.33
CA LYS A 540 4.62 -4.29 19.04
C LYS A 540 4.80 -4.65 17.55
N TYR A 541 4.43 -3.74 16.65
CA TYR A 541 4.46 -3.99 15.20
C TYR A 541 5.70 -3.35 14.56
N MET A 542 6.16 -2.22 15.11
CA MET A 542 7.34 -1.49 14.61
C MET A 542 8.63 -1.92 15.31
N THR A 543 9.00 -3.21 15.21
CA THR A 543 10.24 -3.78 15.75
C THR A 543 10.99 -4.60 14.72
N VAL A 544 12.26 -4.25 14.50
CA VAL A 544 13.17 -4.90 13.56
C VAL A 544 14.20 -5.70 14.37
N GLN A 545 14.49 -6.94 14.01
CA GLN A 545 15.59 -7.69 14.61
C GLN A 545 16.93 -7.26 13.98
N ALA A 546 18.00 -7.12 14.78
CA ALA A 546 19.34 -6.89 14.25
C ALA A 546 19.88 -8.16 13.58
N GLY A 547 19.60 -8.29 12.28
CA GLY A 547 20.07 -9.38 11.42
C GLY A 547 20.09 -8.98 9.94
N GLY A 548 20.35 -9.97 9.08
CA GLY A 548 20.12 -9.87 7.64
C GLY A 548 18.62 -9.82 7.30
N ALA A 549 18.30 -9.81 6.01
CA ALA A 549 16.93 -10.05 5.58
C ALA A 549 16.53 -11.51 5.85
N GLY A 550 15.24 -11.74 6.03
CA GLY A 550 14.69 -13.09 6.26
C GLY A 550 13.29 -13.23 5.68
N PHE A 551 12.76 -14.46 5.68
CA PHE A 551 11.39 -14.73 5.27
C PHE A 551 10.63 -15.38 6.43
N ASN A 552 9.45 -14.86 6.77
CA ASN A 552 8.59 -15.40 7.82
C ASN A 552 7.45 -16.20 7.17
N THR A 553 7.48 -17.54 7.21
CA THR A 553 6.29 -18.35 6.88
C THR A 553 5.26 -18.20 7.99
N THR A 554 4.04 -17.79 7.64
CA THR A 554 2.93 -17.70 8.59
C THR A 554 2.03 -18.91 8.38
N LEU A 555 2.16 -19.93 9.24
CA LEU A 555 1.18 -21.01 9.29
C LEU A 555 -0.16 -20.41 9.73
N VAL A 556 -1.14 -20.40 8.83
CA VAL A 556 -2.47 -19.84 9.07
C VAL A 556 -3.28 -20.85 9.90
N GLY A 557 -2.97 -20.89 11.20
CA GLY A 557 -3.72 -21.61 12.24
C GLY A 557 -4.48 -20.63 13.13
N GLU A 558 -5.68 -21.02 13.56
CA GLU A 558 -6.54 -20.17 14.38
C GLU A 558 -5.97 -19.97 15.79
N ASN A 559 -6.01 -18.74 16.30
CA ASN A 559 -5.61 -18.35 17.67
C ASN A 559 -4.15 -18.66 18.11
N THR A 560 -3.14 -18.07 17.48
CA THR A 560 -1.89 -17.72 18.23
C THR A 560 -1.14 -16.53 17.63
N ALA A 561 -0.28 -15.90 18.43
CA ALA A 561 0.65 -14.86 17.96
C ALA A 561 1.58 -15.41 16.86
N VAL A 562 1.99 -14.54 15.93
CA VAL A 562 2.96 -14.86 14.85
C VAL A 562 4.23 -15.49 15.43
N ARG A 563 4.28 -16.83 15.43
CA ARG A 563 5.38 -17.59 16.00
C ARG A 563 6.45 -17.73 14.92
N ARG A 564 7.37 -16.77 14.93
CA ARG A 564 8.45 -16.63 13.94
C ARG A 564 9.32 -17.88 13.94
N ASN A 565 9.17 -18.74 12.94
CA ASN A 565 9.96 -19.96 12.85
C ASN A 565 11.38 -19.58 12.41
N SER A 566 12.31 -19.54 13.37
CA SER A 566 13.72 -19.24 13.11
C SER A 566 14.36 -20.41 12.39
N GLY A 567 14.58 -20.26 11.08
CA GLY A 567 15.42 -21.18 10.31
C GLY A 567 16.77 -21.39 11.00
N SER A 568 17.16 -22.66 11.11
CA SER A 568 18.33 -23.18 11.81
C SER A 568 19.54 -22.23 11.83
N THR A 569 19.69 -21.51 12.95
CA THR A 569 20.94 -20.87 13.36
C THR A 569 21.29 -21.47 14.72
N GLU A 570 22.55 -21.86 14.90
CA GLU A 570 23.01 -22.65 16.05
C GLU A 570 22.63 -22.02 17.41
N PRO A 571 22.32 -22.84 18.44
CA PRO A 571 21.90 -22.36 19.76
C PRO A 571 23.10 -21.82 20.57
N GLY A 572 23.64 -20.67 20.15
CA GLY A 572 24.86 -20.11 20.75
C GLY A 572 25.04 -18.59 20.67
N ARG A 573 24.21 -17.85 19.91
CA ARG A 573 24.25 -16.38 19.85
C ARG A 573 22.85 -15.75 19.75
N ALA A 574 22.20 -15.60 20.90
CA ALA A 574 21.09 -14.67 21.03
C ALA A 574 21.61 -13.22 20.91
N SER A 575 21.45 -12.59 19.75
CA SER A 575 21.71 -11.16 19.62
C SER A 575 20.53 -10.37 20.19
N ASP A 576 20.73 -9.77 21.37
CA ASP A 576 19.78 -8.92 22.08
C ASP A 576 19.60 -7.54 21.39
N GLY A 577 19.21 -7.57 20.10
CA GLY A 577 19.36 -6.46 19.17
C GLY A 577 18.05 -5.99 18.54
N SER A 578 16.91 -6.06 19.24
CA SER A 578 15.64 -5.58 18.66
C SER A 578 15.60 -4.04 18.59
N VAL A 579 15.61 -3.48 17.37
CA VAL A 579 15.53 -2.05 17.13
C VAL A 579 14.06 -1.63 16.99
N LYS A 580 13.58 -0.88 17.97
CA LYS A 580 12.24 -0.28 17.98
C LYS A 580 12.21 0.91 17.02
N MET A 581 11.30 0.88 16.04
CA MET A 581 11.12 1.91 15.01
C MET A 581 9.74 2.57 15.05
N ALA A 582 8.99 2.42 16.13
CA ALA A 582 7.71 3.12 16.33
C ALA A 582 7.85 4.65 16.16
N ASN A 583 6.75 5.33 15.91
CA ASN A 583 6.73 6.80 15.94
C ASN A 583 7.13 7.32 17.32
N SER A 584 7.80 8.47 17.34
CA SER A 584 7.98 9.26 18.55
C SER A 584 6.63 9.77 19.05
N TRP A 585 6.56 10.14 20.33
CA TRP A 585 5.32 10.60 20.94
C TRP A 585 4.76 11.86 20.26
N TYR A 586 5.63 12.80 19.86
CA TYR A 586 5.22 14.03 19.14
C TYR A 586 4.68 13.73 17.73
N THR A 587 5.29 12.80 16.99
CA THR A 587 4.77 12.35 15.69
C THR A 587 3.44 11.60 15.85
N ALA A 588 3.25 10.84 16.93
CA ALA A 588 1.98 10.18 17.24
C ALA A 588 0.88 11.19 17.59
N VAL A 589 1.16 12.19 18.44
CA VAL A 589 0.22 13.27 18.77
C VAL A 589 -0.17 14.07 17.52
N PHE A 590 0.80 14.44 16.68
CA PHE A 590 0.51 15.12 15.42
C PHE A 590 -0.33 14.26 14.46
N ALA A 591 -0.05 12.97 14.35
CA ALA A 591 -0.86 12.06 13.53
C ALA A 591 -2.31 11.95 14.01
N VAL A 592 -2.53 11.86 15.32
CA VAL A 592 -3.87 11.86 15.92
C VAL A 592 -4.57 13.21 15.70
N LEU A 593 -3.85 14.33 15.82
CA LEU A 593 -4.40 15.66 15.53
C LEU A 593 -4.83 15.81 14.07
N VAL A 594 -4.00 15.37 13.12
CA VAL A 594 -4.35 15.34 11.68
C VAL A 594 -5.59 14.47 11.46
N TRP A 595 -5.66 13.29 12.07
CA TRP A 595 -6.82 12.40 11.98
C TRP A 595 -8.10 13.02 12.55
N VAL A 596 -8.02 13.71 13.70
CA VAL A 596 -9.17 14.42 14.30
C VAL A 596 -9.65 15.56 13.41
N ILE A 597 -8.73 16.33 12.79
CA ILE A 597 -9.10 17.39 11.83
C ILE A 597 -9.83 16.78 10.64
N ILE A 598 -9.28 15.72 10.04
CA ILE A 598 -9.90 15.03 8.89
C ILE A 598 -11.29 14.49 9.27
N ALA A 599 -11.41 13.79 10.40
CA ALA A 599 -12.68 13.23 10.86
C ALA A 599 -13.72 14.35 11.16
N GLY A 600 -13.32 15.44 11.81
CA GLY A 600 -14.18 16.58 12.09
C GLY A 600 -14.66 17.29 10.83
N MET A 601 -13.75 17.52 9.87
CA MET A 601 -14.07 18.08 8.55
C MET A 601 -15.05 17.18 7.77
N ASN A 602 -14.85 15.86 7.81
CA ASN A 602 -15.78 14.92 7.16
C ASN A 602 -17.18 14.90 7.81
N ILE A 603 -17.26 14.99 9.14
CA ILE A 603 -18.55 15.11 9.84
C ILE A 603 -19.23 16.42 9.45
N ALA A 604 -18.50 17.54 9.40
CA ALA A 604 -19.03 18.81 8.93
C ALA A 604 -19.53 18.72 7.48
N ASN A 605 -18.76 18.09 6.59
CA ASN A 605 -19.11 17.88 5.19
C ASN A 605 -20.43 17.10 5.04
N LEU A 606 -20.57 15.97 5.76
CA LEU A 606 -21.80 15.17 5.79
C LEU A 606 -23.01 15.94 6.33
N VAL A 607 -22.82 16.79 7.34
CA VAL A 607 -23.89 17.62 7.92
C VAL A 607 -24.30 18.77 7.00
N LEU A 608 -23.38 19.35 6.23
CA LEU A 608 -23.66 20.37 5.23
C LEU A 608 -24.40 19.76 4.03
N LEU A 609 -23.89 18.65 3.48
CA LEU A 609 -24.54 17.90 2.40
C LEU A 609 -25.95 17.44 2.80
N GLY A 610 -26.13 16.94 4.03
CA GLY A 610 -27.42 16.54 4.58
C GLY A 610 -28.42 17.69 4.76
N LYS A 611 -27.98 18.95 4.66
CA LYS A 611 -28.84 20.15 4.65
C LYS A 611 -29.13 20.67 3.23
N GLY A 612 -28.61 20.03 2.18
CA GLY A 612 -28.76 20.48 0.80
C GLY A 612 -27.96 21.76 0.48
N GLN A 613 -26.82 21.95 1.16
CA GLN A 613 -25.84 23.01 0.90
C GLN A 613 -24.60 22.44 0.20
#